data_AF-A0A527Y369-F1
#
_entry.id   AF-A0A527Y369-F1
#
_cell.length_a   1.000
_cell.length_b   1.000
_cell.length_c   1.000
_cell.angle_alpha   90.00
_cell.angle_beta   90.00
_cell.angle_gamma   90.00
#
_symmetry.space_group_name_H-M   'P 1'
#
loop_
_entity.id
_entity.type
_entity.pdbx_description
1 polymer ?
#
loop_
_entity_poly.entity_id
_entity_poly.type
_entity_poly.pdbx_seq_one_letter_code
_entity_poly.pdbx_strand_id
1 'polypeptide(L)' 'TRVPLSIHLPGWERLAHEVLDVVEAEGADLHHTVLCHMNPSHNDLDYQTSLARRGAFLEYDMIGMDYY' A
#
# COMPACT_ATOMS: atom_id res chain seq x y z
N THR A 1 -12.63 6.06 15.15
CA THR A 1 -13.22 4.71 14.97
C THR A 1 -12.24 3.56 15.25
N ARG A 2 -10.91 3.76 15.23
CA ARG A 2 -9.89 2.71 15.52
C ARG A 2 -10.00 1.44 14.64
N VAL A 3 -10.67 1.57 13.50
CA VAL A 3 -10.75 0.51 12.49
C VAL A 3 -9.59 0.67 11.49
N PRO A 4 -9.16 -0.41 10.82
CA PRO A 4 -8.16 -0.32 9.75
C PRO A 4 -8.63 0.55 8.57
N LEU A 5 -7.67 1.13 7.86
CA LEU A 5 -7.88 1.88 6.62
C LEU A 5 -7.32 1.08 5.45
N SER A 6 -8.15 0.76 4.47
CA SER A 6 -7.75 0.10 3.21
C SER A 6 -7.87 1.09 2.07
N ILE A 7 -6.83 1.19 1.24
CA ILE A 7 -6.69 2.22 0.21
C ILE A 7 -6.46 1.57 -1.15
N HIS A 8 -7.40 1.79 -2.06
CA HIS A 8 -7.22 1.49 -3.47
C HIS A 8 -6.06 2.30 -4.06
N LEU A 9 -5.05 1.61 -4.59
CA LEU A 9 -3.95 2.24 -5.30
C LEU A 9 -4.04 2.01 -6.81
N PRO A 10 -3.53 2.96 -7.62
CA PRO A 10 -3.17 2.66 -9.00
C PRO A 10 -1.95 1.71 -9.01
N GLY A 11 -2.19 0.39 -8.97
CA GLY A 11 -1.14 -0.63 -8.73
C GLY A 11 0.06 -0.60 -9.70
N TRP A 12 -0.13 -0.07 -10.91
CA TRP A 12 0.93 0.11 -11.92
C TRP A 12 1.80 1.35 -11.71
N GLU A 13 1.41 2.27 -10.83
CA GLU A 13 2.17 3.47 -10.50
C GLU A 13 2.97 3.29 -9.19
N ARG A 14 3.62 4.36 -8.72
CA ARG A 14 4.48 4.36 -7.51
C ARG A 14 4.11 5.46 -6.52
N LEU A 15 2.80 5.70 -6.35
CA LEU A 15 2.27 6.79 -5.52
C LEU A 15 2.05 6.43 -4.05
N ALA A 16 2.32 5.20 -3.62
CA ALA A 16 1.97 4.78 -2.25
C ALA A 16 2.75 5.56 -1.18
N HIS A 17 3.95 6.05 -1.46
CA HIS A 17 4.66 6.91 -0.52
C HIS A 17 3.92 8.23 -0.29
N GLU A 18 3.45 8.89 -1.34
CA GLU A 18 2.66 10.13 -1.25
C GLU A 18 1.33 9.89 -0.53
N VAL A 19 0.68 8.75 -0.79
CA VAL A 19 -0.54 8.34 -0.07
C VAL A 19 -0.26 8.17 1.42
N LEU A 20 0.80 7.45 1.80
CA LEU A 20 1.16 7.27 3.21
C LEU A 20 1.57 8.59 3.89
N ASP A 21 2.14 9.54 3.16
CA ASP A 21 2.45 10.88 3.69
C ASP A 21 1.17 11.62 4.07
N VAL A 22 0.11 11.52 3.26
CA VAL A 22 -1.20 12.08 3.60
C VAL A 22 -1.81 11.39 4.83
N VAL A 23 -1.77 10.05 4.88
CA VAL A 23 -2.30 9.28 6.02
C VAL A 23 -1.61 9.68 7.33
N GLU A 24 -0.29 9.80 7.31
CA GLU A 24 0.51 10.21 8.46
C GLU A 24 0.27 11.67 8.86
N ALA A 25 0.17 12.58 7.88
CA ALA A 25 -0.12 13.99 8.13
C ALA A 25 -1.50 14.22 8.78
N GLU A 26 -2.49 13.39 8.45
CA GLU A 26 -3.82 13.39 9.07
C GLU A 26 -3.86 12.66 10.42
N GLY A 27 -2.72 12.13 10.89
CA GLY A 27 -2.58 11.50 12.21
C GLY A 27 -3.14 10.08 12.30
N ALA A 28 -3.35 9.41 11.16
CA ALA A 28 -3.73 7.99 11.14
C ALA A 28 -2.51 7.08 11.37
N ASP A 29 -2.77 5.87 11.85
CA ASP A 29 -1.73 4.88 12.18
C ASP A 29 -1.38 4.03 10.95
N LEU A 30 -0.13 4.13 10.48
CA LEU A 30 0.36 3.34 9.35
C LEU A 30 0.38 1.85 9.66
N HIS A 31 0.54 1.45 10.93
CA HIS A 31 0.45 0.05 11.36
C HIS A 31 -0.97 -0.53 11.29
N HIS A 32 -1.97 0.30 10.96
CA HIS A 32 -3.35 -0.10 10.69
C HIS A 32 -3.81 0.33 9.29
N THR A 33 -2.87 0.60 8.39
CA THR A 33 -3.12 1.00 6.99
C THR A 33 -2.76 -0.14 6.03
N VAL A 34 -3.65 -0.43 5.08
CA VAL A 34 -3.51 -1.48 4.06
C VAL A 34 -3.48 -0.82 2.68
N LEU A 35 -2.42 -1.09 1.92
CA LEU A 35 -2.26 -0.66 0.54
C LEU A 35 -2.74 -1.79 -0.39
N CYS A 36 -3.84 -1.55 -1.10
CA CYS A 36 -4.42 -2.50 -2.05
C CYS A 36 -3.62 -2.56 -3.36
N HIS A 37 -3.86 -3.61 -4.15
CA HIS A 37 -3.33 -3.77 -5.51
C HIS A 37 -1.81 -3.71 -5.58
N MET A 38 -1.11 -4.33 -4.62
CA MET A 38 0.36 -4.36 -4.63
C MET A 38 0.94 -5.33 -5.65
N ASN A 39 0.12 -6.20 -6.27
CA ASN A 39 0.55 -7.20 -7.25
C ASN A 39 1.34 -6.62 -8.44
N PRO A 40 0.92 -5.56 -9.15
CA PRO A 40 1.64 -5.06 -10.33
C PRO A 40 3.01 -4.46 -10.02
N SER A 41 3.28 -4.15 -8.75
CA SER A 41 4.60 -3.70 -8.28
C SER A 41 5.55 -4.84 -7.88
N HIS A 42 5.22 -6.11 -8.16
CA HIS A 42 5.95 -7.29 -7.67
C HIS A 42 7.45 -7.32 -8.02
N ASN A 43 7.85 -6.69 -9.13
CA ASN A 43 9.25 -6.66 -9.58
C ASN A 43 10.06 -5.53 -8.92
N ASP A 44 9.43 -4.69 -8.10
CA ASP A 44 10.02 -3.54 -7.44
C ASP A 44 10.08 -3.78 -5.92
N LEU A 45 10.97 -4.69 -5.51
CA LEU A 45 11.12 -5.08 -4.11
C LEU A 45 11.59 -3.92 -3.22
N ASP A 46 12.38 -2.99 -3.75
CA ASP A 46 12.84 -1.84 -2.97
C ASP A 46 11.67 -0.93 -2.60
N TYR A 47 10.77 -0.64 -3.55
CA TYR A 47 9.51 0.07 -3.30
C TYR A 47 8.60 -0.67 -2.32
N GLN A 48 8.39 -1.98 -2.50
CA GLN A 48 7.53 -2.73 -1.59
C GLN A 48 8.09 -2.77 -0.17
N THR A 49 9.39 -3.05 -0.03
CA THR A 49 10.03 -3.12 1.29
C THR A 49 10.14 -1.75 1.96
N SER A 50 10.30 -0.65 1.21
CA SER A 50 10.27 0.70 1.79
C SER A 50 8.90 1.05 2.37
N LEU A 51 7.81 0.67 1.70
CA LEU A 51 6.44 0.86 2.20
C LEU A 51 6.17 0.02 3.45
N ALA A 52 6.53 -1.26 3.42
CA ALA A 52 6.38 -2.14 4.58
C ALA A 52 7.19 -1.65 5.80
N ARG A 53 8.39 -1.09 5.57
CA ARG A 53 9.20 -0.48 6.65
C ARG A 53 8.54 0.73 7.29
N ARG A 54 7.65 1.44 6.59
CA ARG A 54 6.83 2.52 7.18
C ARG A 54 5.71 2.01 8.09
N GLY A 55 5.43 0.70 8.08
CA GLY A 55 4.43 0.06 8.94
C GLY A 55 3.16 -0.38 8.22
N ALA A 56 2.96 0.03 6.96
CA ALA A 56 1.78 -0.33 6.18
C ALA A 56 1.78 -1.81 5.75
N PHE A 57 0.59 -2.40 5.66
CA PHE A 57 0.38 -3.71 5.07
C PHE A 57 0.35 -3.62 3.54
N LEU A 58 0.98 -4.60 2.88
CA LEU A 58 0.93 -4.77 1.44
C LEU A 58 -0.08 -5.85 1.10
N GLU A 59 -1.17 -5.49 0.44
CA GLU A 59 -2.21 -6.43 0.07
C GLU A 59 -2.02 -6.91 -1.37
N TYR A 60 -1.79 -8.21 -1.51
CA TYR A 60 -1.77 -8.91 -2.81
C TYR A 60 -3.18 -9.43 -3.12
N ASP A 61 -4.12 -8.52 -3.34
CA ASP A 61 -5.55 -8.82 -3.56
C ASP A 61 -5.90 -9.21 -5.01
N MET A 62 -4.95 -9.12 -5.95
CA MET A 62 -5.18 -9.47 -7.36
C MET A 62 -4.73 -10.91 -7.73
N ILE A 63 -4.53 -11.79 -6.75
CA ILE A 63 -4.14 -13.18 -7.03
C ILE A 63 -5.23 -13.88 -7.83
N GLY A 64 -4.88 -14.39 -9.01
CA GLY A 64 -5.80 -15.03 -9.96
C GLY A 64 -6.37 -14.10 -11.03
N MET A 65 -6.03 -12.80 -11.02
CA MET A 65 -6.28 -11.91 -12.16
C MET A 65 -5.14 -11.99 -13.17
N ASP A 66 -5.46 -12.09 -14.45
CA ASP A 66 -4.49 -12.17 -15.56
C ASP A 66 -3.91 -10.79 -15.97
N TYR A 67 -3.77 -9.86 -15.02
CA TYR A 67 -3.23 -8.51 -15.23
C TYR A 67 -1.97 -8.33 -14.39
N TYR A 68 -0.91 -7.81 -15.00
CA TYR A 68 0.40 -7.59 -14.40
C TYR A 68 0.92 -6.20 -14.72
#